data_AF-A0A925NG84-F1
#
_entry.id   AF-A0A925NG84-F1
#
_cell.length_a   1.000
_cell.length_b   1.000
_cell.length_c   1.000
_cell.angle_alpha   90.00
_cell.angle_beta   90.00
_cell.angle_gamma   90.00
#
_symmetry.space_group_name_H-M   'P 1'
#
loop_
_entity.id
_entity.type
_entity.pdbx_description
1 polymer ?
#
loop_
_entity_poly.entity_id
_entity_poly.type
_entity_poly.pdbx_seq_one_letter_code
_entity_poly.pdbx_strand_id
1 'polypeptide(L)' 'EVDTEVNPAGAKGIGELANVGTAAAIANAVFHATGRRIRELPITIDKLIIG' A
#
# COMPACT_ATOMS: atom_id res chain seq x y z
N GLU A 1 2.52 -21.31 16.38
CA GLU A 1 2.07 -20.97 17.74
C GLU A 1 0.57 -20.72 17.70
N VAL A 2 -0.19 -21.15 18.72
CA VAL A 2 -1.63 -20.89 18.77
C VAL A 2 -1.80 -19.44 19.24
N ASP A 3 -2.46 -18.63 18.42
CA ASP A 3 -2.78 -17.24 18.76
C ASP A 3 -3.87 -17.24 19.85
N THR A 4 -3.50 -16.86 21.07
CA THR A 4 -4.41 -16.80 22.22
C THR A 4 -5.20 -15.49 22.29
N GLU A 5 -4.88 -14.51 21.46
CA GLU A 5 -5.46 -13.15 21.50
C GLU A 5 -6.63 -12.98 20.52
N VAL A 6 -6.89 -13.99 19.67
CA VAL A 6 -8.00 -13.97 18.71
C VAL A 6 -9.35 -14.30 19.37
N ASN A 7 -10.45 -13.88 18.76
CA ASN A 7 -11.79 -14.27 19.22
C ASN A 7 -11.97 -15.81 19.26
N PRO A 8 -12.96 -16.33 20.02
CA PRO A 8 -13.21 -17.77 20.12
C PRO A 8 -13.46 -18.50 18.80
N ALA A 9 -13.83 -17.77 17.74
CA ALA A 9 -14.03 -18.32 16.40
C ALA A 9 -12.73 -18.37 15.56
N GLY A 10 -11.61 -17.85 16.06
CA GLY A 10 -10.33 -17.77 15.35
C GLY A 10 -10.32 -16.79 14.16
N ALA A 11 -11.36 -15.95 14.03
CA ALA A 11 -11.56 -15.12 12.84
C ALA A 11 -10.81 -13.78 12.95
N LYS A 12 -10.27 -13.30 11.83
CA LYS A 12 -9.66 -11.97 11.68
C LYS A 12 -10.27 -11.23 10.49
N GLY A 13 -10.42 -9.92 10.61
CA GLY A 13 -10.92 -9.08 9.52
C GLY A 13 -9.86 -8.93 8.42
N ILE A 14 -10.25 -9.17 7.16
CA ILE A 14 -9.36 -9.05 5.99
C ILE A 14 -9.87 -8.07 4.93
N GLY A 15 -11.11 -7.57 5.07
CA GLY A 15 -11.78 -6.80 4.02
C GLY A 15 -11.01 -5.54 3.59
N GLU A 16 -10.51 -4.78 4.56
CA GLU A 16 -9.74 -3.56 4.28
C GLU A 16 -8.23 -3.83 4.13
N LEU A 17 -7.73 -4.90 4.76
CA LEU A 17 -6.29 -5.21 4.84
C LEU A 17 -5.64 -5.33 3.45
N ALA A 18 -6.37 -5.89 2.49
CA ALA A 18 -5.90 -6.04 1.11
C ALA A 18 -5.59 -4.69 0.45
N ASN A 19 -6.30 -3.62 0.81
CA ASN A 19 -6.13 -2.30 0.19
C ASN A 19 -5.09 -1.41 0.89
N VAL A 20 -4.77 -1.68 2.17
CA VAL A 20 -3.85 -0.84 2.98
C VAL A 20 -2.49 -0.63 2.28
N GLY A 21 -1.95 -1.67 1.64
CA GLY A 21 -0.65 -1.62 0.99
C GLY A 21 -0.66 -1.20 -0.48
N THR A 22 -1.82 -1.15 -1.13
CA THR A 22 -1.91 -1.07 -2.60
C THR A 22 -1.30 0.22 -3.15
N ALA A 23 -1.66 1.38 -2.59
CA ALA A 23 -1.13 2.67 -3.05
C ALA A 23 0.38 2.79 -2.84
N ALA A 24 0.90 2.27 -1.72
CA ALA A 24 2.33 2.26 -1.43
C ALA A 24 3.11 1.33 -2.36
N ALA A 25 2.56 0.15 -2.69
CA ALA A 25 3.15 -0.79 -3.63
C ALA A 25 3.28 -0.16 -5.04
N ILE A 26 2.21 0.48 -5.51
CA ILE A 26 2.23 1.21 -6.79
C ILE A 26 3.25 2.36 -6.76
N ALA A 27 3.27 3.16 -5.68
CA ALA A 27 4.25 4.26 -5.53
C ALA A 27 5.70 3.76 -5.56
N ASN A 28 5.99 2.61 -4.95
CA ASN A 28 7.32 1.99 -4.99
C ASN A 28 7.66 1.46 -6.39
N ALA A 29 6.68 0.92 -7.13
CA ALA A 29 6.88 0.50 -8.52
C ALA A 29 7.22 1.70 -9.43
N VAL A 30 6.50 2.82 -9.27
CA VAL A 30 6.82 4.07 -10.00
C VAL A 30 8.23 4.55 -9.68
N PHE A 31 8.61 4.56 -8.40
CA PHE A 31 9.97 4.92 -7.99
C PHE A 31 11.03 3.98 -8.59
N HIS A 32 10.78 2.67 -8.58
CA HIS A 32 11.68 1.68 -9.17
C HIS A 32 11.86 1.91 -10.68
N ALA A 33 10.78 2.20 -11.41
CA ALA A 33 10.83 2.40 -12.86
C ALA A 33 11.46 3.73 -13.29
N THR A 34 11.35 4.77 -12.46
CA THR A 34 11.65 6.16 -12.88
C THR A 34 12.74 6.84 -12.07
N GLY A 35 13.13 6.29 -10.92
CA GLY A 35 14.02 6.93 -9.94
C GLY A 35 13.39 8.13 -9.21
N ARG A 36 12.17 8.56 -9.57
CA ARG A 36 11.48 9.71 -8.98
C ARG A 36 10.51 9.27 -7.89
N ARG A 37 10.63 9.82 -6.69
CA ARG A 37 9.79 9.48 -5.54
C ARG A 37 8.70 10.54 -5.33
N ILE A 38 7.46 10.19 -5.64
CA ILE A 38 6.28 11.01 -5.36
C ILE A 38 5.70 10.61 -4.00
N ARG A 39 5.56 11.58 -3.09
CA ARG A 39 5.02 11.36 -1.72
C ARG A 39 3.60 11.87 -1.53
N GLU A 40 3.05 12.54 -2.54
CA GLU A 40 1.73 13.14 -2.50
C GLU A 40 0.82 12.44 -3.50
N LEU A 41 -0.20 11.75 -2.99
CA LEU A 41 -1.21 11.07 -3.80
C LEU A 41 -2.30 12.05 -4.26
N PRO A 42 -2.97 11.79 -5.40
CA PRO A 42 -2.68 10.72 -6.37
C PRO A 42 -1.38 10.97 -7.15
N ILE A 43 -0.75 9.90 -7.65
CA ILE A 43 0.41 9.98 -8.55
C ILE A 43 -0.10 10.21 -9.97
N THR A 44 -0.08 11.46 -10.41
CA THR A 44 -0.46 11.87 -11.75
C THR A 44 0.78 12.12 -12.62
N ILE A 45 0.59 12.16 -13.95
CA ILE A 45 1.69 12.26 -14.91
C ILE A 45 2.44 13.60 -14.81
N ASP A 46 1.75 14.69 -14.48
CA ASP A 46 2.32 16.02 -14.25
C ASP A 46 3.32 16.01 -13.09
N LYS A 47 2.98 15.32 -11.98
CA LYS A 47 3.88 15.12 -10.84
C LYS A 47 5.14 14.32 -11.20
N LEU A 48 5.08 13.48 -12.23
CA LEU A 48 6.22 12.67 -12.67
C LEU A 48 7.15 13.41 -13.65
N ILE A 49 6.58 14.21 -14.56
CA ILE A 49 7.31 14.84 -15.67
C ILE A 49 7.81 16.26 -15.31
N ILE A 50 7.02 17.02 -14.56
CA ILE A 50 7.26 18.46 -14.32
C ILE A 50 7.93 18.69 -12.95
N GLY A 51 7.73 17.76 -12.00
CA GLY A 51 8.25 17.83 -10.63
C GLY A 51 9.77 17.82 -10.52
#